data_AF-A0A1G0CKH4-F1
#
_entry.id   AF-A0A1G0CKH4-F1
#
_cell.length_a   1.000
_cell.length_b   1.000
_cell.length_c   1.000
_cell.angle_alpha   90.00
_cell.angle_beta   90.00
_cell.angle_gamma   90.00
#
_symmetry.space_group_name_H-M   'P 1'
#
loop_
_entity.id
_entity.type
_entity.pdbx_description
1 polymer ?
#
loop_
_entity_poly.entity_id
_entity_poly.type
_entity_poly.pdbx_seq_one_letter_code
_entity_poly.pdbx_strand_id
1 'polypeptide(L)'
;MEDIRWQQRYDNFNRALDQLTQAVELSHQRALSDLEKQGVIQGFEIVHELAWNVLKDFLAYEGITGIVGSRGAVREAFRRELLDDGELWMDMIEKRNLSSHTYNKELAEELVNAIVGGYHAAFLALQQEMQARL
;
A
#
# COMPACT_ATOMS: atom_id res chain seq x y z
N MET A 1 -2.63 -1.38 28.32
CA MET A 1 -2.13 -0.68 27.12
C MET A 1 -3.32 0.03 26.52
N GLU A 2 -3.23 1.33 26.29
CA GLU A 2 -4.28 2.03 25.53
C GLU A 2 -4.37 1.41 24.15
N ASP A 3 -5.60 1.17 23.71
CA ASP A 3 -5.88 0.51 22.44
C ASP A 3 -5.80 1.55 21.32
N ILE A 4 -4.58 1.84 20.87
CA ILE A 4 -4.32 2.89 19.88
C ILE A 4 -4.70 2.37 18.49
N ARG A 5 -5.78 2.93 17.94
CA ARG A 5 -6.38 2.49 16.67
C ARG A 5 -5.40 2.40 15.49
N TRP A 6 -4.46 3.34 15.36
CA TRP A 6 -3.50 3.30 14.25
C TRP A 6 -2.52 2.12 14.39
N GLN A 7 -2.18 1.69 15.61
CA GLN A 7 -1.33 0.53 15.86
C GLN A 7 -2.05 -0.77 15.45
N GLN A 8 -3.35 -0.90 15.77
CA GLN A 8 -4.15 -2.02 15.26
C GLN A 8 -4.24 -2.05 13.73
N ARG A 9 -4.39 -0.88 13.08
CA ARG A 9 -4.37 -0.78 11.62
C ARG A 9 -3.01 -1.19 11.07
N TYR A 10 -1.93 -0.80 11.74
CA TYR A 10 -0.57 -1.13 11.37
C TYR A 10 -0.31 -2.64 11.45
N ASP A 11 -0.79 -3.32 12.49
CA ASP A 11 -0.70 -4.79 12.59
C ASP A 11 -1.46 -5.51 11.46
N ASN A 12 -2.61 -4.98 11.05
CA ASN A 12 -3.34 -5.50 9.89
C ASN A 12 -2.56 -5.29 8.59
N PHE A 13 -2.02 -4.08 8.41
CA PHE A 13 -1.19 -3.72 7.26
C PHE A 13 0.03 -4.64 7.15
N ASN A 14 0.76 -4.89 8.25
CA ASN A 14 1.95 -5.76 8.26
C ASN A 14 1.63 -7.18 7.80
N ARG A 15 0.52 -7.76 8.28
CA ARG A 15 0.10 -9.11 7.89
C ARG A 15 -0.26 -9.21 6.41
N ALA A 16 -0.93 -8.19 5.86
CA ALA A 16 -1.26 -8.15 4.44
C ALA A 16 0.00 -7.89 3.57
N LEU A 17 0.91 -7.03 4.04
CA LEU A 17 2.16 -6.72 3.35
C LEU A 17 3.08 -7.94 3.28
N ASP A 18 3.12 -8.76 4.33
CA ASP A 18 3.88 -10.02 4.31
C ASP A 18 3.39 -10.96 3.18
N GLN A 19 2.08 -11.09 3.01
CA GLN A 19 1.51 -11.90 1.92
C GLN A 19 1.85 -11.33 0.53
N LEU A 20 1.77 -10.01 0.36
CA LEU A 20 2.17 -9.35 -0.89
C LEU A 20 3.68 -9.55 -1.15
N THR A 21 4.50 -9.47 -0.11
CA THR A 21 5.96 -9.66 -0.19
C THR A 21 6.29 -11.06 -0.70
N GLN A 22 5.65 -12.09 -0.16
CA GLN A 22 5.85 -13.47 -0.64
C GLN A 22 5.49 -13.62 -2.13
N ALA A 23 4.43 -12.95 -2.59
CA ALA A 23 4.02 -12.99 -4.00
C ALA A 23 5.01 -12.24 -4.91
N VAL A 24 5.53 -11.10 -4.46
CA VAL A 24 6.59 -10.34 -5.16
C VAL A 24 7.88 -11.15 -5.24
N GLU A 25 8.31 -11.76 -4.13
CA GLU A 25 9.49 -12.63 -4.10
C GLU A 25 9.37 -13.82 -5.05
N LEU A 26 8.18 -14.44 -5.12
CA LEU A 26 7.92 -15.52 -6.07
C LEU A 26 8.06 -15.06 -7.52
N SER A 27 7.63 -13.83 -7.84
CA SER A 27 7.76 -13.24 -9.17
C SER A 27 9.22 -13.05 -9.61
N HIS A 28 10.13 -12.84 -8.66
CA HIS A 28 11.57 -12.75 -8.94
C HIS A 28 12.21 -14.12 -9.19
N GLN A 29 11.61 -15.20 -8.69
CA GLN A 29 12.12 -16.56 -8.86
C GLN A 29 11.68 -17.19 -10.20
N ARG A 30 10.46 -16.87 -10.65
CA ARG A 30 9.91 -17.37 -11.91
C ARG A 30 8.76 -16.50 -12.41
N ALA A 31 8.39 -16.70 -13.68
CA ALA A 31 7.16 -16.14 -14.20
C ALA A 31 5.94 -16.59 -13.37
N LEU A 32 5.07 -15.62 -13.08
CA LEU A 32 3.79 -15.87 -12.43
C LEU A 32 2.76 -16.38 -13.45
N SER A 33 1.93 -17.32 -13.01
CA SER A 33 0.72 -17.70 -13.74
C SER A 33 -0.34 -16.60 -13.69
N ASP A 34 -1.33 -16.64 -14.58
CA ASP A 34 -2.43 -15.66 -14.61
C ASP A 34 -3.17 -15.58 -13.26
N LEU A 35 -3.33 -16.69 -12.54
CA LEU A 35 -3.96 -16.72 -11.22
C LEU A 35 -3.07 -16.07 -10.14
N GLU A 36 -1.76 -16.28 -10.19
CA GLU A 36 -0.82 -15.66 -9.25
C GLU A 36 -0.72 -14.16 -9.47
N LYS A 37 -0.78 -13.70 -10.73
CA LYS A 37 -0.88 -12.27 -11.07
C LYS A 37 -2.13 -11.64 -10.47
N GLN A 38 -3.28 -12.31 -10.55
CA GLN A 38 -4.50 -11.87 -9.86
C GLN A 38 -4.31 -11.80 -8.35
N GLY A 39 -3.61 -12.77 -7.75
CA GLY A 39 -3.24 -12.75 -6.33
C GLY A 39 -2.39 -11.54 -5.95
N VAL A 40 -1.39 -11.19 -6.76
CA VAL A 40 -0.55 -9.98 -6.57
C VAL A 40 -1.40 -8.71 -6.59
N ILE A 41 -2.27 -8.57 -7.59
CA ILE A 41 -3.17 -7.41 -7.74
C ILE A 41 -4.11 -7.30 -6.54
N GLN A 42 -4.72 -8.42 -6.13
CA GLN A 42 -5.62 -8.44 -4.98
C GLN A 42 -4.88 -8.10 -3.68
N GLY A 43 -3.66 -8.62 -3.50
CA GLY A 43 -2.80 -8.29 -2.37
C GLY A 43 -2.46 -6.80 -2.34
N PHE A 44 -2.11 -6.21 -3.48
CA PHE A 44 -1.89 -4.77 -3.61
C PHE A 44 -3.11 -3.95 -3.20
N GLU A 45 -4.32 -4.29 -3.65
CA GLU A 45 -5.54 -3.56 -3.29
C GLU A 45 -5.77 -3.54 -1.77
N ILE A 46 -5.58 -4.69 -1.12
CA ILE A 46 -5.75 -4.85 0.33
C ILE A 46 -4.68 -4.04 1.07
N VAL A 47 -3.41 -4.20 0.68
CA VAL A 47 -2.27 -3.50 1.32
C VAL A 47 -2.41 -2.00 1.16
N HIS A 48 -2.76 -1.51 -0.03
CA HIS A 48 -3.00 -0.10 -0.28
C HIS A 48 -4.13 0.44 0.60
N GLU A 49 -5.26 -0.27 0.69
CA GLU A 49 -6.40 0.11 1.53
C GLU A 49 -6.01 0.22 3.01
N LEU A 50 -5.24 -0.73 3.51
CA LEU A 50 -4.76 -0.72 4.89
C LEU A 50 -3.76 0.41 5.13
N ALA A 51 -2.82 0.62 4.20
CA ALA A 51 -1.77 1.62 4.30
C ALA A 51 -2.35 3.05 4.45
N TRP A 52 -3.27 3.47 3.59
CA TRP A 52 -3.83 4.82 3.70
C TRP A 52 -4.70 4.98 4.95
N ASN A 53 -5.29 3.90 5.47
CA ASN A 53 -6.00 3.90 6.74
C ASN A 53 -5.04 4.03 7.95
N VAL A 54 -3.86 3.38 7.90
CA VAL A 54 -2.78 3.60 8.89
C VAL A 54 -2.38 5.07 8.91
N LEU A 55 -2.05 5.63 7.74
CA LEU A 55 -1.66 7.04 7.60
C LEU A 55 -2.73 7.96 8.18
N LYS A 56 -4.00 7.78 7.80
CA LYS A 56 -5.10 8.61 8.29
C LYS A 56 -5.24 8.54 9.81
N ASP A 57 -5.24 7.34 10.38
CA ASP A 57 -5.47 7.17 11.82
C ASP A 57 -4.23 7.64 12.62
N PHE A 58 -3.01 7.48 12.09
CA PHE A 58 -1.78 8.03 12.68
C PHE A 58 -1.77 9.56 12.65
N LEU A 59 -2.10 10.17 11.51
CA LEU A 59 -2.18 11.63 11.40
C LEU A 59 -3.26 12.20 12.33
N ALA A 60 -4.39 11.51 12.50
CA ALA A 60 -5.41 11.89 13.48
C ALA A 60 -4.92 11.81 14.93
N TYR A 61 -4.11 10.79 15.25
CA TYR A 61 -3.45 10.66 16.54
C TYR A 61 -2.48 11.82 16.82
N GLU A 62 -1.76 12.29 15.80
CA GLU A 62 -0.91 13.50 15.84
C GLU A 62 -1.71 14.84 15.86
N GLY A 63 -3.04 14.79 16.01
CA GLY A 63 -3.91 15.96 16.09
C GLY A 63 -4.32 16.56 14.75
N ILE A 64 -4.08 15.86 13.64
CA ILE A 64 -4.35 16.33 12.28
C ILE A 64 -5.72 15.82 11.85
N THR A 65 -6.65 16.74 11.67
CA THR A 65 -8.05 16.41 11.38
C THR A 65 -8.45 16.87 9.98
N GLY A 66 -9.62 16.41 9.51
CA GLY A 66 -10.15 16.79 8.20
C GLY A 66 -9.56 16.04 7.00
N ILE A 67 -8.79 14.96 7.24
CA ILE A 67 -8.26 14.11 6.18
C ILE A 67 -9.39 13.26 5.58
N VAL A 68 -9.61 13.39 4.27
CA VAL A 68 -10.65 12.66 3.53
C VAL A 68 -10.02 11.85 2.39
N GLY A 69 -10.30 10.55 2.40
CA GLY A 69 -9.89 9.60 1.35
C GLY A 69 -8.37 9.38 1.27
N SER A 70 -7.97 8.44 0.41
CA SER A 70 -6.55 8.08 0.21
C SER A 70 -5.71 9.25 -0.31
N ARG A 71 -6.22 10.04 -1.27
CA ARG A 71 -5.52 11.22 -1.81
C ARG A 71 -5.29 12.30 -0.75
N GLY A 72 -6.18 12.44 0.23
CA GLY A 72 -6.00 13.36 1.34
C GLY A 72 -4.91 12.87 2.29
N ALA A 73 -4.98 11.59 2.67
CA ALA A 73 -4.02 10.97 3.57
C ALA A 73 -2.60 10.99 3.00
N VAL A 74 -2.41 10.60 1.73
CA VAL A 74 -1.11 10.59 1.06
C VAL A 74 -0.50 12.00 0.98
N ARG A 75 -1.29 13.02 0.60
CA ARG A 75 -0.78 14.40 0.52
C ARG A 75 -0.27 14.91 1.86
N GLU A 76 -1.05 14.66 2.92
CA GLU A 76 -0.68 15.11 4.25
C GLU A 76 0.50 14.31 4.82
N ALA A 77 0.54 13.00 4.57
CA ALA A 77 1.65 12.13 4.96
C ALA A 77 2.96 12.54 4.27
N PHE A 78 2.93 12.79 2.96
CA PHE A 78 4.09 13.27 2.21
C PHE A 78 4.57 14.65 2.71
N ARG A 79 3.64 15.60 2.96
CA ARG A 79 3.97 16.93 3.52
C ARG A 79 4.66 16.84 4.89
N ARG A 80 4.45 15.74 5.61
CA ARG A 80 5.03 15.47 6.94
C ARG A 80 6.17 14.48 6.91
N GLU A 81 6.71 14.20 5.73
CA GLU A 81 7.88 13.33 5.55
C GLU A 81 7.65 11.91 6.08
N LEU A 82 6.39 11.44 6.10
CA LEU A 82 6.05 10.04 6.38
C LEU A 82 6.20 9.15 5.15
N LEU A 83 6.25 9.76 3.97
CA LEU A 83 6.38 9.09 2.68
C LEU A 83 7.48 9.81 1.90
N ASP A 84 8.36 9.04 1.26
CA ASP A 84 9.47 9.60 0.48
C ASP A 84 9.05 10.06 -0.92
N ASP A 85 8.05 9.42 -1.51
CA ASP A 85 7.63 9.66 -2.90
C ASP A 85 6.10 9.82 -3.00
N GLY A 86 5.63 11.06 -2.87
CA GLY A 86 4.20 11.35 -2.98
C GLY A 86 3.62 11.08 -4.38
N GLU A 87 4.43 11.13 -5.44
CA GLU A 87 3.97 10.88 -6.81
C GLU A 87 3.69 9.40 -7.03
N LEU A 88 4.59 8.53 -6.58
CA LEU A 88 4.41 7.09 -6.62
C LEU A 88 3.14 6.65 -5.88
N TRP A 89 2.88 7.22 -4.70
CA TRP A 89 1.65 6.93 -3.95
C TRP A 89 0.38 7.47 -4.63
N MET A 90 0.46 8.59 -5.34
CA MET A 90 -0.65 9.07 -6.15
C MET A 90 -0.93 8.15 -7.34
N ASP A 91 0.11 7.66 -8.00
CA ASP A 91 0.01 6.68 -9.08
C ASP A 91 -0.63 5.36 -8.58
N MET A 92 -0.24 4.87 -7.39
CA MET A 92 -0.92 3.72 -6.77
C MET A 92 -2.43 3.93 -6.63
N ILE A 93 -2.88 5.10 -6.18
CA ILE A 93 -4.31 5.40 -6.03
C ILE A 93 -5.01 5.32 -7.39
N GLU A 94 -4.37 5.82 -8.44
CA GLU A 94 -4.91 5.81 -9.80
C GLU A 94 -4.97 4.39 -10.36
N LYS A 95 -3.91 3.59 -10.22
CA LYS A 95 -3.89 2.18 -10.61
C LYS A 95 -4.88 1.32 -9.83
N ARG A 96 -5.04 1.56 -8.53
CA ARG A 96 -6.05 0.88 -7.69
C ARG A 96 -7.48 1.17 -8.15
N ASN A 97 -7.76 2.34 -8.74
CA ASN A 97 -9.08 2.59 -9.32
C ASN A 97 -9.32 1.82 -10.62
N LEU A 98 -8.24 1.45 -11.32
CA LEU A 98 -8.28 0.70 -12.57
C LEU A 98 -8.19 -0.82 -12.36
N SER A 99 -7.83 -1.30 -11.17
CA SER A 99 -7.59 -2.72 -10.90
C SER A 99 -8.83 -3.60 -11.07
N SER A 100 -10.03 -3.02 -10.99
CA SER A 100 -11.30 -3.70 -11.31
C SER A 100 -11.45 -4.07 -12.80
N HIS A 101 -10.63 -3.47 -13.67
CA HIS A 101 -10.61 -3.73 -15.12
C HIS A 101 -9.52 -4.72 -15.56
N THR A 102 -8.90 -5.42 -14.61
CA THR A 102 -7.78 -6.36 -14.85
C THR A 102 -8.18 -7.66 -15.54
N TYR A 103 -9.44 -7.81 -15.98
CA TYR A 103 -9.80 -8.79 -17.00
C TYR A 103 -9.09 -8.50 -18.35
N ASN A 104 -8.64 -7.26 -18.57
CA ASN A 104 -7.69 -6.93 -19.63
C ASN A 104 -6.28 -7.42 -19.22
N LYS A 105 -5.70 -8.32 -20.02
CA LYS A 105 -4.38 -8.92 -19.76
C LYS A 105 -3.24 -7.91 -19.80
N GLU A 106 -3.27 -6.93 -20.70
CA GLU A 106 -2.25 -5.89 -20.76
C GLU A 106 -2.25 -5.04 -19.49
N LEU A 107 -3.43 -4.65 -19.00
CA LEU A 107 -3.58 -3.86 -17.77
C LEU A 107 -3.16 -4.64 -16.54
N ALA A 108 -3.50 -5.94 -16.47
CA ALA A 108 -3.05 -6.81 -15.39
C ALA A 108 -1.52 -6.91 -15.35
N GLU A 109 -0.87 -7.08 -16.50
CA GLU A 109 0.59 -7.14 -16.59
C GLU A 109 1.25 -5.82 -16.18
N GLU A 110 0.73 -4.70 -16.67
CA GLU A 110 1.20 -3.36 -16.30
C GLU A 110 1.11 -3.15 -14.79
N LEU A 111 -0.01 -3.54 -14.17
CA LEU A 111 -0.22 -3.37 -12.74
C LEU A 111 0.72 -4.28 -11.92
N VAL A 112 0.88 -5.54 -12.32
CA VAL A 112 1.83 -6.45 -11.65
C VAL A 112 3.25 -5.88 -11.72
N ASN A 113 3.66 -5.37 -12.88
CA ASN A 113 4.98 -4.76 -13.06
C ASN A 113 5.15 -3.50 -12.19
N ALA A 114 4.14 -2.66 -12.06
CA ALA A 114 4.18 -1.49 -11.18
C ALA A 114 4.28 -1.89 -9.69
N ILE A 115 3.54 -2.93 -9.29
CA ILE A 115 3.56 -3.46 -7.92
C ILE A 115 4.95 -3.98 -7.56
N VAL A 116 5.48 -4.87 -8.40
CA VAL A 116 6.80 -5.50 -8.21
C VAL A 116 7.94 -4.48 -8.35
N GLY A 117 7.81 -3.57 -9.31
CA GLY A 117 8.87 -2.62 -9.67
C GLY A 117 8.99 -1.39 -8.77
N GLY A 118 7.99 -1.08 -7.94
CA GLY A 118 8.05 0.11 -7.08
C GLY A 118 7.09 0.14 -5.91
N TYR A 119 5.84 -0.27 -6.07
CA TYR A 119 4.85 -0.07 -4.99
C TYR A 119 5.15 -0.91 -3.75
N HIS A 120 5.62 -2.14 -3.94
CA HIS A 120 6.03 -3.00 -2.82
C HIS A 120 7.12 -2.35 -1.96
N ALA A 121 8.15 -1.77 -2.60
CA ALA A 121 9.23 -1.08 -1.89
C ALA A 121 8.71 0.13 -1.09
N ALA A 122 7.77 0.91 -1.64
CA ALA A 122 7.16 2.03 -0.94
C ALA A 122 6.29 1.60 0.25
N PHE A 123 5.63 0.43 0.20
CA PHE A 123 4.95 -0.13 1.38
C PHE A 123 5.95 -0.58 2.45
N LEU A 124 7.08 -1.17 2.07
CA LEU A 124 8.15 -1.51 3.02
C LEU A 124 8.76 -0.27 3.69
N ALA A 125 8.94 0.83 2.93
CA ALA A 125 9.39 2.10 3.49
C ALA A 125 8.38 2.64 4.51
N LEU A 126 7.08 2.66 4.18
CA LEU A 126 6.04 3.03 5.13
C LEU A 126 6.03 2.13 6.37
N GLN A 127 6.24 0.83 6.21
CA GLN A 127 6.34 -0.10 7.33
C GLN A 127 7.47 0.31 8.29
N GLN A 128 8.66 0.57 7.76
CA GLN A 128 9.80 1.00 8.57
C GLN A 128 9.53 2.34 9.28
N GLU A 129 8.92 3.29 8.57
CA GLU A 129 8.59 4.60 9.11
C GLU A 129 7.58 4.51 10.28
N MET A 130 6.54 3.68 10.14
CA MET A 130 5.56 3.47 11.21
C MET A 130 6.15 2.67 12.38
N GLN A 131 7.05 1.71 12.11
CA GLN A 131 7.74 0.95 13.14
C GLN A 131 8.61 1.84 14.04
N ALA A 132 9.24 2.87 13.48
CA ALA A 132 10.07 3.82 14.22
C ALA A 132 9.24 4.74 15.15
N ARG A 133 7.92 4.78 14.98
CA ARG A 133 6.97 5.64 15.70
C ARG A 133 6.11 4.89 16.72
N LEU A 134 6.26 3.56 16.80
CA LEU A 134 5.64 2.72 17.83
C LEU A 134 6.31 2.94 19.19
#